data_AF-A0A3D5Q6Z1-F1
#
_entry.id   AF-A0A3D5Q6Z1-F1
#
_cell.length_a   1.000
_cell.length_b   1.000
_cell.length_c   1.000
_cell.angle_alpha   90.00
_cell.angle_beta   90.00
_cell.angle_gamma   90.00
#
_symmetry.space_group_name_H-M   'P 1'
#
loop_
_entity.id
_entity.type
_entity.pdbx_description
1 polymer ?
#
loop_
_entity_poly.entity_id
_entity_poly.type
_entity_poly.pdbx_seq_one_letter_code
_entity_poly.pdbx_strand_id
1 'polypeptide(L)'
;MGKLHKSLMTLAASVMLAGAVQAATPPTEEVNTTGLAVTDDTVKVGILHSITGTMAISEIGSVQAEKLAIKQINESGGVLGRQIEYIQEDGASDWPTFAEKTRKLLRQDDVAAIFGCWAS
;
A
#
# COMPACT_ATOMS: atom_id res chain seq x y z
N MET A 1 7.88 -22.53 -64.03
CA MET A 1 8.23 -22.32 -62.60
C MET A 1 7.93 -20.88 -62.24
N GLY A 2 7.13 -20.61 -61.20
CA GLY A 2 6.79 -19.20 -60.86
C GLY A 2 5.76 -18.97 -59.76
N LYS A 3 5.23 -20.01 -59.10
CA LYS A 3 4.50 -19.88 -57.83
C LYS A 3 5.52 -19.65 -56.71
N LEU A 4 5.77 -18.42 -56.25
CA LEU A 4 6.34 -18.22 -54.90
C LEU A 4 6.32 -16.79 -54.31
N HIS A 5 5.94 -15.74 -55.03
CA HIS A 5 6.25 -14.37 -54.55
C HIS A 5 5.11 -13.59 -53.86
N LYS A 6 3.93 -14.18 -53.59
CA LYS A 6 2.78 -13.44 -53.03
C LYS A 6 2.31 -13.85 -51.63
N SER A 7 3.05 -14.70 -50.91
CA SER A 7 2.62 -15.17 -49.57
C SER A 7 3.37 -14.58 -48.38
N LEU A 8 4.30 -13.63 -48.56
CA LEU A 8 5.21 -13.21 -47.47
C LEU A 8 4.91 -11.83 -46.86
N MET A 9 3.86 -11.12 -47.30
CA MET A 9 3.58 -9.75 -46.84
C MET A 9 2.33 -9.57 -45.95
N THR A 10 1.85 -10.64 -45.30
CA THR A 10 0.63 -10.55 -44.46
C THR A 10 0.84 -10.79 -42.97
N LEU A 11 2.08 -10.80 -42.45
CA LEU A 11 2.34 -11.13 -41.04
C LEU A 11 2.76 -9.94 -40.14
N ALA A 12 2.79 -8.70 -40.66
CA ALA A 12 3.29 -7.56 -39.91
C ALA A 12 2.22 -6.75 -39.11
N ALA A 13 0.99 -7.25 -38.97
CA ALA A 13 -0.11 -6.47 -38.37
C ALA A 13 -0.72 -7.04 -37.08
N SER A 14 -0.19 -8.13 -36.51
CA SER A 14 -0.91 -8.88 -35.47
C SER A 14 -0.32 -8.84 -34.06
N VAL A 15 0.74 -8.07 -33.79
CA VAL A 15 1.38 -8.03 -32.46
C VAL A 15 1.34 -6.61 -31.88
N MET A 16 0.14 -6.06 -31.72
CA MET A 16 -0.09 -4.81 -30.95
C MET A 16 -1.32 -4.88 -30.04
N LEU A 17 -1.80 -6.08 -29.68
CA LEU A 17 -2.97 -6.23 -28.80
C LEU A 17 -2.70 -7.08 -27.55
N ALA A 18 -1.49 -6.99 -27.00
CA ALA A 18 -1.15 -7.51 -25.68
C ALA A 18 -0.95 -6.39 -24.65
N GLY A 19 -1.45 -5.18 -24.93
CA GLY A 19 -1.69 -4.20 -23.88
C GLY A 19 -2.87 -4.70 -23.06
N ALA A 20 -2.60 -5.16 -21.83
CA ALA A 20 -3.62 -5.56 -20.89
C ALA A 20 -4.78 -4.55 -20.93
N VAL A 21 -5.99 -5.03 -21.16
CA VAL A 21 -7.21 -4.29 -20.82
C VAL A 21 -7.14 -4.10 -19.31
N GLN A 22 -6.51 -3.00 -18.88
CA GLN A 22 -6.60 -2.55 -17.52
C GLN A 22 -8.03 -2.05 -17.38
N ALA A 23 -8.89 -2.83 -16.72
CA ALA A 23 -10.21 -2.35 -16.34
C ALA A 23 -10.00 -1.00 -15.64
N ALA A 24 -10.67 0.04 -16.14
CA ALA A 24 -10.61 1.35 -15.51
C ALA A 24 -10.98 1.17 -14.03
N THR A 25 -10.04 1.47 -13.14
CA THR A 25 -10.28 1.35 -11.71
C THR A 25 -11.32 2.41 -11.36
N PRO A 26 -12.44 2.07 -10.68
CA PRO A 26 -13.43 3.08 -10.31
C PRO A 26 -12.74 4.20 -9.51
N PRO A 27 -13.13 5.48 -9.71
CA PRO A 27 -12.54 6.60 -8.98
C PRO A 27 -12.57 6.35 -7.48
N THR A 28 -11.50 6.67 -6.76
CA THR A 28 -11.43 6.38 -5.31
C THR A 28 -12.58 7.02 -4.56
N GLU A 29 -13.03 8.20 -4.99
CA GLU A 29 -14.22 8.90 -4.46
C GLU A 29 -15.51 8.05 -4.50
N GLU A 30 -15.68 7.15 -5.47
CA GLU A 30 -16.88 6.32 -5.58
C GLU A 30 -16.87 5.15 -4.59
N VAL A 31 -15.68 4.64 -4.24
CA VAL A 31 -15.51 3.42 -3.42
C VAL A 31 -15.08 3.72 -1.98
N ASN A 32 -14.35 4.81 -1.75
CA ASN A 32 -13.88 5.24 -0.43
C ASN A 32 -14.97 6.05 0.30
N THR A 33 -16.04 5.38 0.68
CA THR A 33 -17.18 6.00 1.40
C THR A 33 -16.90 6.30 2.87
N THR A 34 -15.75 5.88 3.40
CA THR A 34 -15.41 5.97 4.82
C THR A 34 -14.70 7.27 5.20
N GLY A 35 -14.28 8.07 4.21
CA GLY A 35 -13.54 9.33 4.45
C GLY A 35 -12.13 9.11 4.98
N LEU A 36 -11.60 7.89 4.89
CA LEU A 36 -10.22 7.58 5.26
C LEU A 36 -9.25 8.21 4.25
N ALA A 37 -8.00 8.41 4.63
CA ALA A 37 -6.91 8.93 3.81
C ALA A 37 -6.45 7.92 2.73
N VAL A 38 -7.39 7.56 1.85
CA VAL A 38 -7.21 6.78 0.63
C VAL A 38 -7.61 7.66 -0.54
N THR A 39 -6.64 7.92 -1.42
CA THR A 39 -6.81 8.75 -2.62
C THR A 39 -6.62 7.89 -3.88
N ASP A 40 -6.69 8.50 -5.06
CA ASP A 40 -6.36 7.80 -6.32
C ASP A 40 -4.90 7.35 -6.37
N ASP A 41 -4.01 8.03 -5.66
CA ASP A 41 -2.56 7.79 -5.73
C ASP A 41 -1.99 7.11 -4.49
N THR A 42 -2.63 7.28 -3.32
CA THR A 42 -2.04 6.87 -2.04
C THR A 42 -3.03 6.22 -1.08
N VAL A 43 -2.51 5.38 -0.19
CA VAL A 43 -3.19 4.87 1.00
C VAL A 43 -2.31 5.14 2.22
N LYS A 44 -2.83 5.90 3.18
CA LYS A 44 -2.11 6.21 4.41
C LYS A 44 -2.42 5.19 5.50
N VAL A 45 -1.39 4.66 6.14
CA VAL A 45 -1.50 3.69 7.24
C VAL A 45 -0.74 4.18 8.48
N GLY A 46 -1.15 3.74 9.66
CA GLY A 46 -0.42 3.94 10.91
C GLY A 46 0.49 2.75 11.22
N ILE A 47 1.66 3.04 11.79
CA ILE A 47 2.50 2.05 12.48
C ILE A 47 2.55 2.47 13.95
N LEU A 48 2.06 1.62 14.85
CA LEU A 48 1.99 1.90 16.28
C LEU A 48 2.54 0.72 17.10
N HIS A 49 3.81 0.86 17.47
CA HIS A 49 4.52 -0.06 18.35
C HIS A 49 5.26 0.75 19.43
N SER A 50 5.67 0.08 20.50
CA SER A 50 6.61 0.57 21.49
C SER A 50 8.01 0.56 20.88
N ILE A 51 8.51 1.74 20.51
CA ILE A 51 9.92 1.92 20.12
C ILE A 51 10.75 2.51 21.26
N THR A 52 10.08 2.96 22.31
CA THR A 52 10.66 3.22 23.64
C THR A 52 9.94 2.38 24.72
N GLY A 53 10.49 2.38 25.93
CA GLY A 53 9.96 1.60 27.05
C GLY A 53 10.44 0.15 27.07
N THR A 54 9.80 -0.67 27.91
CA THR A 54 10.22 -2.05 28.22
C THR A 54 10.05 -3.01 27.05
N MET A 55 9.18 -2.72 26.08
CA MET A 55 8.92 -3.55 24.90
C MET A 55 9.73 -3.16 23.65
N ALA A 56 10.53 -2.07 23.72
CA ALA A 56 11.26 -1.54 22.56
C ALA A 56 12.11 -2.59 21.82
N ILE A 57 12.88 -3.39 22.56
CA ILE A 57 13.77 -4.40 21.96
C ILE A 57 12.98 -5.45 21.16
N SER A 58 11.80 -5.81 21.64
CA SER A 58 10.95 -6.83 21.01
C SER A 58 10.23 -6.30 19.78
N GLU A 59 9.82 -5.03 19.78
CA GLU A 59 8.92 -4.49 18.76
C GLU A 59 9.63 -3.72 17.63
N ILE A 60 10.89 -3.29 17.82
CA ILE A 60 11.69 -2.66 16.74
C ILE A 60 11.77 -3.57 15.51
N GLY A 61 11.92 -4.88 15.69
CA GLY A 61 11.96 -5.84 14.59
C GLY A 61 10.69 -5.83 13.73
N SER A 62 9.52 -5.74 14.37
CA SER A 62 8.22 -5.64 13.71
C SER A 62 8.11 -4.36 12.88
N VAL A 63 8.51 -3.22 13.45
CA VAL A 63 8.51 -1.93 12.72
C VAL A 63 9.38 -1.99 11.46
N GLN A 64 10.56 -2.60 11.54
CA GLN A 64 11.43 -2.73 10.38
C GLN A 64 10.87 -3.68 9.32
N ALA A 65 10.24 -4.78 9.75
CA ALA A 65 9.57 -5.71 8.84
C ALA A 65 8.40 -5.04 8.10
N GLU A 66 7.57 -4.27 8.80
CA GLU A 66 6.47 -3.50 8.21
C GLU A 66 6.97 -2.48 7.19
N LYS A 67 8.00 -1.70 7.54
CA LYS A 67 8.61 -0.73 6.61
C LYS A 67 9.21 -1.40 5.38
N LEU A 68 9.86 -2.54 5.55
CA LEU A 68 10.40 -3.31 4.44
C LEU A 68 9.27 -3.83 3.53
N ALA A 69 8.20 -4.35 4.11
CA ALA A 69 7.03 -4.82 3.36
C ALA A 69 6.38 -3.68 2.57
N ILE A 70 6.16 -2.51 3.20
CA ILE A 70 5.63 -1.31 2.54
C ILE A 70 6.51 -0.92 1.35
N LYS A 71 7.83 -0.87 1.54
CA LYS A 71 8.77 -0.57 0.46
C LYS A 71 8.62 -1.56 -0.70
N GLN A 72 8.60 -2.86 -0.43
CA GLN A 72 8.51 -3.89 -1.45
C GLN A 72 7.16 -3.86 -2.20
N ILE A 73 6.06 -3.59 -1.49
CA ILE A 73 4.72 -3.45 -2.10
C ILE A 73 4.69 -2.24 -3.02
N ASN A 74 5.20 -1.10 -2.57
CA ASN A 74 5.29 0.12 -3.37
C ASN A 74 6.16 -0.07 -4.62
N GLU A 75 7.31 -0.74 -4.49
CA GLU A 75 8.18 -1.13 -5.62
C GLU A 75 7.49 -2.08 -6.61
N SER A 76 6.48 -2.83 -6.15
CA SER A 76 5.68 -3.74 -6.97
C SER A 76 4.43 -3.10 -7.58
N GLY A 77 4.29 -1.76 -7.49
CA GLY A 77 3.16 -1.02 -8.03
C GLY A 77 2.07 -0.65 -7.02
N GLY A 78 2.32 -0.87 -5.73
CA GLY A 78 1.42 -0.47 -4.65
C GLY A 78 0.16 -1.34 -4.54
N VAL A 79 -0.82 -0.88 -3.78
CA VAL A 79 -2.10 -1.56 -3.57
C VAL A 79 -3.12 -0.99 -4.54
N LEU A 80 -3.54 -1.80 -5.51
CA LEU A 80 -4.45 -1.35 -6.59
C LEU A 80 -3.94 -0.08 -7.29
N GLY A 81 -2.62 0.03 -7.48
CA GLY A 81 -1.96 1.20 -8.07
C GLY A 81 -1.60 2.32 -7.08
N ARG A 82 -2.07 2.26 -5.83
CA ARG A 82 -1.84 3.30 -4.81
C ARG A 82 -0.57 3.03 -4.01
N GLN A 83 0.26 4.04 -3.83
CA GLN A 83 1.43 3.98 -2.96
C GLN A 83 1.02 4.01 -1.49
N ILE A 84 1.62 3.14 -0.69
CA ILE A 84 1.42 3.15 0.76
C ILE A 84 2.33 4.22 1.37
N GLU A 85 1.73 5.16 2.09
CA GLU A 85 2.41 6.08 2.99
C GLU A 85 2.15 5.66 4.43
N TYR A 86 3.13 5.81 5.33
CA TYR A 86 2.95 5.48 6.74
C TYR A 86 3.25 6.65 7.67
N ILE A 87 2.50 6.71 8.78
CA ILE A 87 2.81 7.54 9.94
C ILE A 87 3.19 6.60 11.08
N GLN A 88 4.36 6.81 11.68
CA GLN A 88 4.81 6.04 12.82
C GLN A 88 4.60 6.83 14.11
N GLU A 89 3.98 6.19 15.10
CA GLU A 89 3.83 6.69 16.47
C GLU A 89 4.49 5.73 17.46
N ASP A 90 4.86 6.23 18.64
CA ASP A 90 5.45 5.45 19.72
C ASP A 90 4.43 5.18 20.83
N GLY A 91 4.20 3.90 21.13
CA GLY A 91 3.34 3.45 22.23
C GLY A 91 4.03 3.47 23.60
N ALA A 92 5.35 3.63 23.66
CA ALA A 92 6.16 3.77 24.88
C ALA A 92 5.98 2.64 25.93
N SER A 93 5.47 1.47 25.54
CA SER A 93 5.07 0.38 26.44
C SER A 93 4.03 0.80 27.50
N ASP A 94 3.17 1.77 27.15
CA ASP A 94 2.21 2.38 28.06
C ASP A 94 0.79 2.41 27.47
N TRP A 95 -0.16 1.81 28.18
CA TRP A 95 -1.55 1.65 27.75
C TRP A 95 -2.26 2.98 27.41
N PRO A 96 -2.24 3.99 28.29
CA PRO A 96 -2.75 5.33 27.98
C PRO A 96 -2.14 5.93 26.71
N THR A 97 -0.82 5.79 26.52
CA THR A 97 -0.11 6.31 25.34
C THR A 97 -0.60 5.62 24.07
N PHE A 98 -0.71 4.29 24.05
CA PHE A 98 -1.30 3.57 22.91
C PHE A 98 -2.73 4.04 22.57
N ALA A 99 -3.56 4.30 23.58
CA ALA A 99 -4.92 4.79 23.38
C ALA A 99 -4.92 6.23 22.81
N GLU A 100 -4.02 7.10 23.27
CA GLU A 100 -3.85 8.46 22.73
C GLU A 100 -3.37 8.42 21.27
N LYS A 101 -2.32 7.66 20.97
CA LYS A 101 -1.77 7.55 19.62
C LYS A 101 -2.72 6.88 18.63
N THR A 102 -3.47 5.87 19.06
CA THR A 102 -4.54 5.27 18.25
C THR A 102 -5.59 6.33 17.88
N ARG A 103 -6.01 7.18 18.83
CA ARG A 103 -6.97 8.24 18.52
C ARG A 103 -6.41 9.27 17.56
N LYS A 104 -5.14 9.66 17.72
CA LYS A 104 -4.46 10.56 16.77
C LYS A 104 -4.50 9.98 15.35
N LEU A 105 -4.00 8.75 15.20
CA LEU A 105 -3.93 8.07 13.90
C LEU A 105 -5.32 7.93 13.23
N LEU A 106 -6.36 7.58 14.00
CA LEU A 106 -7.69 7.35 13.44
C LEU A 106 -8.55 8.61 13.27
N ARG A 107 -8.33 9.67 14.06
CA ARG A 107 -9.25 10.84 14.10
C ARG A 107 -8.63 12.14 13.61
N GLN A 108 -7.31 12.21 13.55
CA GLN A 108 -6.58 13.39 13.08
C GLN A 108 -5.85 13.09 11.78
N ASP A 109 -5.23 11.92 11.69
CA ASP A 109 -4.49 11.50 10.50
C ASP A 109 -5.35 10.70 9.50
N ASP A 110 -6.55 10.29 9.91
CA ASP A 110 -7.55 9.51 9.16
C ASP A 110 -6.93 8.29 8.43
N VAL A 111 -5.97 7.61 9.06
CA VAL A 111 -5.29 6.47 8.43
C VAL A 111 -6.28 5.34 8.13
N ALA A 112 -6.08 4.67 7.00
CA ALA A 112 -6.95 3.59 6.54
C ALA A 112 -6.87 2.32 7.42
N ALA A 113 -5.71 2.11 8.06
CA ALA A 113 -5.44 1.01 8.97
C ALA A 113 -4.29 1.36 9.91
N ILE A 114 -4.19 0.67 11.04
CA ILE A 114 -3.04 0.73 11.95
C ILE A 114 -2.43 -0.68 12.04
N PHE A 115 -1.13 -0.78 11.78
CA PHE A 115 -0.32 -1.96 12.06
C PHE A 115 0.39 -1.75 13.40
N GLY A 116 0.27 -2.70 14.32
CA GLY A 116 0.71 -2.47 15.68
C GLY A 116 0.26 -3.48 16.71
N CYS A 117 0.58 -3.16 17.97
CA CYS A 117 0.15 -3.80 19.21
C CYS A 117 0.50 -5.29 19.36
N TRP A 118 1.62 -5.57 20.03
CA TRP A 118 1.76 -6.82 20.77
C TRP A 118 1.08 -6.74 22.15
N ALA A 119 1.24 -5.63 22.88
CA ALA A 119 0.73 -5.51 24.24
C ALA A 119 -0.81 -5.68 24.28
N SER A 120 -1.26 -6.76 24.94
CA SER A 120 -2.68 -7.14 25.16
C SER A 120 -3.25 -6.62 26.46
#